data_AF-A0A0T7AP68-F1
#
_entry.id   AF-A0A0T7AP68-F1
#
_cell.length_a   1.000
_cell.length_b   1.000
_cell.length_c   1.000
_cell.angle_alpha   90.00
_cell.angle_beta   90.00
_cell.angle_gamma   90.00
#
_symmetry.space_group_name_H-M   'P 1'
#
loop_
_entity.id
_entity.type
_entity.pdbx_description
1 polymer ?
#
loop_
_entity_poly.entity_id
_entity_poly.type
_entity_poly.pdbx_seq_one_letter_code
_entity_poly.pdbx_strand_id
1 'polypeptide(L)'
;MKVKLFRKEEYVTCEVTIDGYLHSVTYQADTTAENAVKVLQFTDHVAHIVQGEAPNYVLEPKQQATYVHDGEHFTGGQWEALPDDGGMVAYKGVCQIYKLIEQGNIER
;
A
#
# COMPACT_ATOMS: atom_id res chain seq x y z
N MET A 1 35.52 -13.81 12.32
CA MET A 1 34.47 -14.72 11.80
C MET A 1 33.57 -13.92 10.88
N LYS A 2 33.25 -14.41 9.68
CA LYS A 2 32.29 -13.76 8.76
C LYS A 2 31.00 -14.57 8.74
N VAL A 3 29.86 -13.90 8.93
CA VAL A 3 28.52 -14.52 8.85
C VAL A 3 27.96 -14.23 7.45
N LYS A 4 27.43 -15.26 6.79
CA LYS A 4 26.77 -15.10 5.49
C LYS A 4 25.27 -15.03 5.70
N LEU A 5 24.66 -13.93 5.27
CA LEU A 5 23.21 -13.77 5.24
C LEU A 5 22.66 -14.42 3.96
N PHE A 6 21.67 -15.29 4.10
CA PHE A 6 21.01 -15.95 2.96
C PHE A 6 19.66 -15.33 2.61
N ARG A 7 19.00 -14.72 3.59
CA ARG A 7 17.70 -14.09 3.42
C ARG A 7 17.48 -13.01 4.48
N LYS A 8 16.90 -11.89 4.09
CA LYS A 8 16.37 -10.85 4.96
C LYS A 8 14.99 -10.47 4.46
N GLU A 9 14.00 -10.63 5.32
CA GLU A 9 12.64 -10.17 5.06
C GLU A 9 12.26 -9.10 6.05
N GLU A 10 11.50 -8.11 5.57
CA GLU A 10 10.94 -7.04 6.37
C GLU A 10 9.42 -7.10 6.29
N TYR A 11 8.77 -6.80 7.41
CA TYR A 11 7.33 -6.62 7.51
C TYR A 11 7.07 -5.18 7.94
N VAL A 12 6.29 -4.45 7.14
CA VAL A 12 6.11 -3.01 7.29
C VAL A 12 4.62 -2.69 7.24
N THR A 13 4.20 -1.78 8.13
CA THR A 13 2.89 -1.14 8.09
C THR A 13 3.10 0.37 8.02
N CYS A 14 2.42 1.04 7.10
CA CYS A 14 2.48 2.49 6.95
C CYS A 14 1.15 3.07 6.44
N GLU A 15 0.99 4.37 6.61
CA GLU A 15 -0.13 5.14 6.10
C GLU A 15 0.35 6.16 5.08
N VAL A 16 -0.34 6.26 3.95
CA VAL A 16 -0.01 7.19 2.86
C VAL A 16 -1.28 7.90 2.42
N THR A 17 -1.26 9.22 2.34
CA THR A 17 -2.34 10.00 1.75
C THR A 17 -1.99 10.36 0.30
N ILE A 18 -2.82 9.96 -0.66
CA ILE A 18 -2.64 10.26 -2.08
C ILE A 18 -4.00 10.47 -2.74
N ASP A 19 -4.11 11.53 -3.56
CA ASP A 19 -5.29 11.84 -4.37
C ASP A 19 -6.64 11.81 -3.62
N GLY A 20 -6.67 12.25 -2.36
CA GLY A 20 -7.88 12.30 -1.54
C GLY A 20 -8.25 10.98 -0.84
N TYR A 21 -7.36 9.98 -0.87
CA TYR A 21 -7.54 8.71 -0.16
C TYR A 21 -6.44 8.50 0.88
N LEU A 22 -6.83 7.86 1.99
CA LEU A 22 -5.88 7.26 2.93
C LEU A 22 -5.64 5.81 2.52
N HIS A 23 -4.38 5.43 2.38
CA HIS A 23 -3.91 4.08 2.13
C HIS A 23 -3.24 3.55 3.39
N SER A 24 -3.83 2.55 4.03
CA SER A 24 -3.25 1.84 5.17
C SER A 24 -2.60 0.55 4.65
N VAL A 25 -1.32 0.65 4.36
CA VAL A 25 -0.56 -0.36 3.63
C VAL A 25 0.19 -1.26 4.60
N THR A 26 0.13 -2.57 4.35
CA THR A 26 0.93 -3.57 5.04
C THR A 26 1.58 -4.49 4.01
N TYR A 27 2.89 -4.68 4.09
CA TYR A 27 3.60 -5.53 3.14
C TYR A 27 4.74 -6.32 3.78
N GLN A 28 5.03 -7.47 3.17
CA GLN A 28 6.22 -8.28 3.42
C GLN A 28 7.12 -8.20 2.19
N ALA A 29 8.41 -7.88 2.38
CA ALA A 29 9.36 -7.78 1.29
C ALA A 29 10.69 -8.49 1.58
N ASP A 30 11.27 -9.10 0.55
CA ASP A 30 12.65 -9.57 0.57
C ASP A 30 13.59 -8.41 0.27
N THR A 31 14.51 -8.13 1.21
CA THR A 31 15.52 -7.06 1.15
C THR A 31 16.94 -7.63 1.26
N THR A 32 17.12 -8.88 0.85
CA THR A 32 18.43 -9.56 0.90
C THR A 32 19.47 -8.85 0.03
N ALA A 33 19.05 -8.27 -1.10
CA ALA A 33 19.90 -7.43 -1.93
C ALA A 33 19.71 -5.96 -1.54
N GLU A 34 20.80 -5.24 -1.26
CA GLU A 34 20.78 -3.88 -0.70
C GLU A 34 20.00 -2.87 -1.55
N ASN A 35 19.89 -3.08 -2.87
CA ASN A 35 19.23 -2.17 -3.80
C ASN A 35 18.08 -2.84 -4.58
N ALA A 36 17.57 -3.98 -4.10
CA ALA A 36 16.43 -4.64 -4.71
C ALA A 36 15.46 -5.11 -3.63
N VAL A 37 14.29 -4.48 -3.62
CA VAL A 37 13.17 -4.85 -2.76
C VAL A 37 12.22 -5.68 -3.60
N LYS A 38 11.98 -6.92 -3.21
CA LYS A 38 10.94 -7.74 -3.82
C LYS A 38 9.76 -7.85 -2.86
N VAL A 39 8.63 -7.24 -3.22
CA VAL A 39 7.40 -7.40 -2.44
C VAL A 39 6.88 -8.82 -2.63
N LEU A 40 6.65 -9.51 -1.52
CA LEU A 40 6.17 -10.89 -1.48
C LEU A 40 4.66 -10.93 -1.23
N GLN A 41 4.18 -10.05 -0.36
CA GLN A 41 2.78 -9.87 -0.04
C GLN A 41 2.52 -8.39 0.20
N PHE A 42 1.39 -7.90 -0.27
CA PHE A 42 0.98 -6.52 -0.06
C PHE A 42 -0.53 -6.46 0.13
N THR A 43 -0.96 -5.74 1.15
CA THR A 43 -2.35 -5.47 1.46
C THR A 43 -2.49 -3.97 1.66
N ASP A 44 -3.51 -3.39 1.04
CA ASP A 44 -3.84 -1.98 1.19
C ASP A 44 -5.31 -1.84 1.53
N HIS A 45 -5.59 -1.22 2.67
CA HIS A 45 -6.92 -0.77 3.03
C HIS A 45 -7.06 0.70 2.71
N VAL A 46 -7.95 1.01 1.77
CA VAL A 46 -8.17 2.37 1.29
C VAL A 46 -9.47 2.93 1.83
N ALA A 47 -9.46 4.21 2.18
CA ALA A 47 -10.63 4.96 2.63
C ALA A 47 -10.65 6.37 2.02
N HIS A 48 -11.81 6.81 1.54
CA HIS A 48 -11.96 8.16 0.98
C HIS A 48 -11.93 9.21 2.09
N ILE A 49 -11.12 10.25 1.91
CA ILE A 49 -11.03 11.41 2.80
C ILE A 49 -12.06 12.44 2.36
N VAL A 50 -13.05 12.71 3.21
CA VAL A 50 -14.10 13.70 2.91
C VAL A 50 -13.79 15.09 3.45
N GLN A 51 -12.89 15.20 4.42
CA GLN A 51 -12.49 16.48 5.01
C GLN A 51 -11.14 16.37 5.73
N GLY A 52 -10.40 17.48 5.76
CA GLY A 52 -9.20 17.63 6.57
C GLY A 52 -7.93 17.13 5.89
N GLU A 53 -6.85 17.12 6.65
CA GLU A 53 -5.51 16.69 6.22
C GLU A 53 -4.87 15.89 7.35
N ALA A 54 -3.83 15.13 7.06
CA ALA A 54 -3.11 14.37 8.08
C ALA A 54 -2.60 15.31 9.20
N PRO A 55 -2.72 14.90 10.48
CA PRO A 55 -3.26 13.62 10.98
C PRO A 55 -4.77 13.63 11.30
N ASN A 56 -5.51 14.68 10.94
CA ASN A 56 -6.90 14.91 11.37
C ASN A 56 -7.90 14.88 10.18
N TYR A 57 -7.78 13.91 9.28
CA TYR A 57 -8.78 13.71 8.24
C TYR A 57 -10.02 12.99 8.77
N VAL A 58 -11.15 13.20 8.09
CA VAL A 58 -12.40 12.46 8.28
C VAL A 58 -12.54 11.48 7.11
N LEU A 59 -12.69 10.19 7.44
CA LEU A 59 -12.88 9.12 6.46
C LEU A 59 -14.37 8.86 6.22
N GLU A 60 -14.76 8.55 4.99
CA GLU A 60 -16.10 8.06 4.66
C GLU A 60 -16.18 6.54 4.93
N PRO A 61 -16.94 6.09 5.96
CA PRO A 61 -16.97 4.68 6.34
C PRO A 61 -17.47 3.74 5.24
N LYS A 62 -18.37 4.21 4.37
CA LYS A 62 -18.95 3.40 3.29
C LYS A 62 -18.10 3.36 2.03
N GLN A 63 -17.14 4.26 1.90
CA GLN A 63 -16.20 4.30 0.77
C GLN A 63 -14.86 3.81 1.26
N GLN A 64 -14.84 2.51 1.55
CA GLN A 64 -13.64 1.75 1.92
C GLN A 64 -13.54 0.48 1.09
N ALA A 65 -12.32 0.05 0.80
CA ALA A 65 -12.02 -1.20 0.12
C ALA A 65 -10.67 -1.76 0.55
N THR A 66 -10.47 -3.06 0.34
CA THR A 66 -9.18 -3.72 0.56
C THR A 66 -8.68 -4.34 -0.73
N TYR A 67 -7.43 -4.03 -1.07
CA TYR A 67 -6.69 -4.61 -2.18
C TYR A 67 -5.59 -5.52 -1.65
N VAL A 68 -5.34 -6.62 -2.36
CA VAL A 68 -4.33 -7.62 -2.00
C VAL A 68 -3.48 -7.92 -3.23
N HIS A 69 -2.17 -8.06 -3.04
CA HIS A 69 -1.24 -8.54 -4.05
C HIS A 69 -0.47 -9.75 -3.51
N ASP A 70 -0.48 -10.82 -4.29
CA ASP A 70 0.10 -12.13 -3.93
C ASP A 70 1.52 -12.36 -4.49
N GLY A 71 2.13 -11.29 -5.01
CA GLY A 71 3.46 -11.32 -5.63
C GLY A 71 3.42 -11.37 -7.16
N GLU A 72 2.26 -11.64 -7.76
CA GLU A 72 2.10 -11.61 -9.22
C GLU A 72 0.98 -10.69 -9.70
N HIS A 73 -0.15 -10.65 -8.98
CA HIS A 73 -1.31 -9.89 -9.41
C HIS A 73 -2.01 -9.19 -8.24
N PHE A 74 -2.61 -8.03 -8.54
CA PHE A 74 -3.57 -7.42 -7.63
C PHE A 74 -4.92 -8.13 -7.74
N THR A 75 -5.51 -8.39 -6.59
CA THR A 75 -6.85 -8.93 -6.40
C THR A 75 -7.61 -8.08 -5.38
N GLY A 76 -8.94 -8.15 -5.38
CA GLY A 76 -9.78 -7.40 -4.43
C GLY A 76 -10.32 -6.08 -4.99
N GLY A 77 -10.72 -5.17 -4.09
CA GLY A 77 -11.38 -3.90 -4.42
C GLY A 77 -12.92 -3.96 -4.38
N GLN A 78 -13.50 -4.51 -3.32
CA GLN A 78 -14.95 -4.45 -3.10
C GLN A 78 -15.29 -3.26 -2.21
N TRP A 79 -15.89 -2.24 -2.80
CA TRP A 79 -16.41 -1.08 -2.10
C TRP A 79 -17.77 -1.39 -1.50
N GLU A 80 -18.01 -0.96 -0.25
CA GLU A 80 -19.37 -1.02 0.32
C GLU A 80 -20.33 -0.06 -0.40
N ALA A 81 -19.84 1.14 -0.73
CA ALA A 81 -20.44 2.10 -1.63
C ALA A 81 -19.38 2.61 -2.60
N LEU A 82 -19.68 2.57 -3.91
CA LEU A 82 -18.73 3.00 -4.93
C LEU A 82 -18.45 4.51 -4.81
N PRO A 83 -17.18 4.93 -4.85
CA PRO A 83 -16.81 6.32 -5.13
C PRO A 83 -17.30 6.76 -6.51
N ASP A 84 -17.37 8.08 -6.73
CA ASP A 84 -17.87 8.67 -7.98
C ASP A 84 -17.09 8.22 -9.23
N ASP A 85 -15.80 7.94 -9.06
CA ASP A 85 -14.90 7.44 -10.11
C ASP A 85 -14.83 5.91 -10.19
N GLY A 86 -15.68 5.21 -9.41
CA GLY A 86 -15.66 3.75 -9.27
C GLY A 86 -14.45 3.21 -8.49
N GLY A 87 -13.74 4.05 -7.74
CA GLY A 87 -12.54 3.68 -6.98
C GLY A 87 -11.27 3.56 -7.83
N MET A 88 -11.27 4.11 -9.05
CA MET A 88 -10.15 4.03 -9.98
C MET A 88 -8.94 4.83 -9.52
N VAL A 89 -9.14 6.00 -8.90
CA VAL A 89 -8.09 6.84 -8.32
C VAL A 89 -7.42 6.13 -7.16
N ALA A 90 -8.20 5.58 -6.22
CA ALA A 90 -7.66 4.77 -5.13
C ALA A 90 -6.84 3.59 -5.67
N TYR A 91 -7.36 2.83 -6.65
CA TYR A 91 -6.61 1.72 -7.25
C TYR A 91 -5.29 2.15 -7.91
N LYS A 92 -5.25 3.32 -8.57
CA LYS A 92 -3.99 3.87 -9.11
C LYS A 92 -2.99 4.17 -7.99
N GLY A 93 -3.45 4.72 -6.87
CA GLY A 93 -2.65 4.95 -5.65
C GLY A 93 -2.04 3.65 -5.13
N VAL A 94 -2.84 2.58 -5.01
CA VAL A 94 -2.40 1.24 -4.60
C VAL A 94 -1.21 0.76 -5.46
N CYS A 95 -1.38 0.80 -6.79
CA CYS A 95 -0.33 0.36 -7.72
C CYS A 95 0.92 1.25 -7.67
N GLN A 96 0.75 2.56 -7.43
CA GLN A 96 1.87 3.50 -7.32
C GLN A 96 2.69 3.23 -6.06
N ILE A 97 2.03 3.04 -4.90
CA ILE A 97 2.71 2.75 -3.64
C ILE A 97 3.50 1.45 -3.74
N TYR A 98 2.88 0.38 -4.26
CA TYR A 98 3.56 -0.89 -4.51
C TYR A 98 4.86 -0.72 -5.33
N LYS A 99 4.78 0.02 -6.45
CA LYS A 99 5.94 0.27 -7.31
C LYS A 99 7.03 1.06 -6.61
N LEU A 100 6.66 2.06 -5.81
CA LEU A 100 7.63 2.84 -5.04
C LEU A 100 8.34 1.99 -3.98
N ILE A 101 7.63 1.05 -3.34
CA ILE A 101 8.23 0.08 -2.42
C ILE A 101 9.26 -0.78 -3.13
N GLU A 102 8.91 -1.40 -4.27
CA GLU A 102 9.84 -2.25 -5.04
C GLU A 102 11.08 -1.49 -5.53
N GLN A 103 10.92 -0.21 -5.83
CA GLN A 103 12.03 0.67 -6.21
C GLN A 103 12.88 1.15 -5.03
N GLY A 104 12.45 0.91 -3.78
CA GLY A 104 13.09 1.44 -2.58
C GLY A 104 12.95 2.96 -2.42
N ASN A 105 11.95 3.57 -3.06
CA ASN A 105 11.78 5.03 -3.20
C ASN A 105 10.72 5.62 -2.27
N ILE A 106 10.36 4.95 -1.17
CA ILE A 106 9.52 5.57 -0.14
C ILE A 106 10.41 6.36 0.81
N GLU A 107 10.24 7.69 0.79
CA GLU A 107 10.82 8.58 1.79
C GLU A 107 10.27 8.21 3.18
N ARG A 108 11.17 8.12 4.16
CA ARG A 108 10.88 7.69 5.55
C ARG A 108 10.73 8.89 6.47
#